data_AF-A0A321LD15-F1
#
_entry.id   AF-A0A321LD15-F1
#
_cell.length_a   1.000
_cell.length_b   1.000
_cell.length_c   1.000
_cell.angle_alpha   90.00
_cell.angle_beta   90.00
_cell.angle_gamma   90.00
#
_symmetry.space_group_name_H-M   'P 1'
#
loop_
_entity.id
_entity.type
_entity.pdbx_description
1 polymer ?
#
loop_
_entity_poly.entity_id
_entity_poly.type
_entity_poly.pdbx_seq_one_letter_code
_entity_poly.pdbx_strand_id
1 'polypeptide(L)'
;MRTFQKRLLFVAASLFLAIPTSPINHAAAGRLIFRVTLAPSVARGAVSGRLLVLMVEAQRDLQQINVGFVPGSTWITGMEIESFSPGSTIEIDPDRLAFPHPFSQAKHGTYQFMALLDPDHTYAYHGLDGGDLTSRVAKIENMNPADTPPVQLTIDRITPGRPKPQDTESTKLVEMQSGLLTAFWGRPITIRAGVVLPPSYSKDTKRKYPTVYLVHGFGGDHTSAWGQATGLTKAMAEGKQGEMIHVFLDGSFPTGHHEFADSVNNGPWARALTEEFIPYLEKTFRAVPKPYARFLTGHSSGGWSTLWLQVAYPDFFGGTWSTAPDPVDLRCFTGIDASSGSTDNAYRSRDGKPKNLVRMGGKEIASIEEFVRQEEVTGEYGGQFASFEWVWSPRGQGGRPMRLFNRETGELNQEVLRAWQKYDIRLILEKNWAVLGPKLKGKINVICGSADTFHLNEAVTLLCDFFKQKGSDAVCELVPGRDHGNLYQPFETYPEGLSSRIHKEMYAKFEKIAAKN
;
A
#
# COMPACT_ATOMS: atom_id res chain seq x y z
N MET A 1 38.67 52.46 64.15
CA MET A 1 38.98 53.90 64.09
C MET A 1 38.47 54.45 62.76
N ARG A 2 37.61 55.48 62.84
CA ARG A 2 37.11 56.31 61.73
C ARG A 2 38.22 57.19 61.18
N THR A 3 38.17 57.50 59.88
CA THR A 3 38.24 58.87 59.24
C THR A 3 38.37 58.67 57.71
N PHE A 4 37.38 58.98 56.86
CA PHE A 4 36.87 60.26 56.32
C PHE A 4 37.60 60.84 55.09
N GLN A 5 36.85 60.87 53.97
CA GLN A 5 36.78 61.83 52.85
C GLN A 5 38.00 62.09 51.93
N LYS A 6 37.78 61.95 50.60
CA LYS A 6 37.26 63.02 49.73
C LYS A 6 36.85 62.47 48.34
N ARG A 7 35.68 62.91 47.86
CA ARG A 7 35.16 62.73 46.50
C ARG A 7 35.76 63.80 45.59
N LEU A 8 36.12 63.44 44.36
CA LEU A 8 36.28 64.37 43.24
C LEU A 8 35.38 63.88 42.09
N LEU A 9 34.39 64.70 41.72
CA LEU A 9 33.57 64.51 40.53
C LEU A 9 34.36 65.02 39.31
N PHE A 10 34.44 64.20 38.26
CA PHE A 10 34.70 64.68 36.90
C PHE A 10 33.43 64.46 36.07
N VAL A 11 32.82 65.55 35.64
CA VAL A 11 31.69 65.58 34.71
C VAL A 11 32.27 65.63 33.31
N ALA A 12 32.13 64.55 32.54
CA ALA A 12 32.38 64.54 31.11
C ALA A 12 31.03 64.76 30.39
N ALA A 13 30.90 65.91 29.72
CA ALA A 13 29.78 66.23 28.86
C ALA A 13 29.99 65.59 27.48
N SER A 14 29.19 64.59 27.15
CA SER A 14 29.15 64.01 25.80
C SER A 14 27.89 64.53 25.08
N LEU A 15 28.11 65.34 24.03
CA LEU A 15 27.07 65.72 23.07
C LEU A 15 26.52 64.45 22.39
N PHE A 16 25.23 64.16 22.57
CA PHE A 16 24.51 63.23 21.72
C PHE A 16 23.98 63.98 20.49
N LEU A 17 24.59 63.75 19.33
CA LEU A 17 23.96 64.05 18.04
C LEU A 17 22.81 63.05 17.84
N ALA A 18 21.58 63.55 17.84
CA ALA A 18 20.40 62.77 17.47
C ALA A 18 20.40 62.54 15.95
N ILE A 19 20.71 61.32 15.52
CA ILE A 19 20.45 60.85 14.15
C ILE A 19 18.97 60.44 14.11
N PRO A 20 18.14 60.95 13.19
CA PRO A 20 16.77 60.48 13.06
C PRO A 20 16.81 59.05 12.49
N THR A 21 16.61 58.05 13.34
CA THR A 21 16.33 56.70 12.91
C THR A 21 14.87 56.64 12.45
N SER A 22 14.65 56.78 11.15
CA SER A 22 13.40 56.30 10.54
C SER A 22 13.27 54.82 10.88
N PRO A 23 12.14 54.34 11.44
CA PRO A 23 11.92 52.91 11.58
C PRO A 23 11.75 52.35 10.17
N ILE A 24 12.79 51.71 9.66
CA ILE A 24 12.65 50.81 8.54
C ILE A 24 11.90 49.59 9.12
N ASN A 25 10.57 49.58 8.95
CA ASN A 25 9.78 48.38 9.11
C ASN A 25 10.24 47.38 8.04
N HIS A 26 11.28 46.62 8.33
CA HIS A 26 11.45 45.32 7.70
C HIS A 26 10.36 44.43 8.31
N ALA A 27 9.20 44.37 7.66
CA ALA A 27 8.30 43.25 7.86
C ALA A 27 9.13 41.99 7.63
N ALA A 28 9.31 41.17 8.66
CA ALA A 28 9.89 39.85 8.50
C ALA A 28 9.07 39.14 7.39
N ALA A 29 9.74 38.68 6.33
CA ALA A 29 9.10 37.94 5.26
C ALA A 29 8.27 36.82 5.89
N GLY A 30 6.95 36.88 5.72
CA GLY A 30 6.02 36.00 6.40
C GLY A 30 6.15 34.61 5.82
N ARG A 31 6.49 33.62 6.65
CA ARG A 31 6.40 32.22 6.25
C ARG A 31 4.94 31.89 5.97
N LEU A 32 4.65 31.18 4.87
CA LEU A 32 3.30 30.69 4.57
C LEU A 32 2.83 29.79 5.72
N ILE A 33 1.65 30.05 6.28
CA ILE A 33 1.05 29.26 7.36
C ILE A 33 -0.38 28.91 6.99
N PHE A 34 -0.82 27.70 7.32
CA PHE A 34 -2.21 27.30 7.20
C PHE A 34 -2.88 27.29 8.57
N ARG A 35 -4.05 27.88 8.66
CA ARG A 35 -4.93 27.81 9.83
C ARG A 35 -6.10 26.92 9.48
N VAL A 36 -6.07 25.70 9.99
CA VAL A 36 -7.10 24.70 9.73
C VAL A 36 -8.08 24.67 10.90
N THR A 37 -9.36 24.86 10.65
CA THR A 37 -10.42 24.84 11.66
C THR A 37 -11.32 23.62 11.46
N LEU A 38 -11.61 22.89 12.55
CA LEU A 38 -12.55 21.76 12.52
C LEU A 38 -13.98 22.26 12.79
N ALA A 39 -14.89 22.18 11.82
CA ALA A 39 -16.25 22.65 12.03
C ALA A 39 -17.04 21.70 12.98
N PRO A 40 -17.88 22.24 13.90
CA PRO A 40 -18.78 21.42 14.72
C PRO A 40 -19.79 20.58 13.92
N SER A 41 -20.00 20.87 12.63
CA SER A 41 -20.90 20.11 11.75
C SER A 41 -20.37 18.72 11.39
N VAL A 42 -19.06 18.50 11.47
CA VAL A 42 -18.42 17.24 11.03
C VAL A 42 -17.88 16.38 12.16
N ALA A 43 -17.79 16.93 13.37
CA ALA A 43 -17.27 16.23 14.53
C ALA A 43 -18.08 16.60 15.79
N ARG A 44 -18.57 15.58 16.51
CA ARG A 44 -19.32 15.75 17.77
C ARG A 44 -18.42 15.84 19.00
N GLY A 45 -17.16 15.46 18.88
CA GLY A 45 -16.14 15.48 19.92
C GLY A 45 -14.76 15.61 19.29
N ALA A 46 -13.70 15.57 20.11
CA ALA A 46 -12.34 15.66 19.60
C ALA A 46 -12.02 14.47 18.68
N VAL A 47 -11.33 14.75 17.57
CA VAL A 47 -10.91 13.76 16.56
C VAL A 47 -9.39 13.75 16.48
N SER A 48 -8.79 12.57 16.42
CA SER A 48 -7.37 12.38 16.14
C SER A 48 -7.18 11.90 14.70
N GLY A 49 -5.99 12.05 14.14
CA GLY A 49 -5.69 11.52 12.81
C GLY A 49 -4.53 12.22 12.12
N ARG A 50 -4.27 11.81 10.87
CA ARG A 50 -3.32 12.49 10.00
C ARG A 50 -3.99 13.72 9.39
N LEU A 51 -3.48 14.90 9.69
CA LEU A 51 -3.90 16.13 9.05
C LEU A 51 -2.98 16.46 7.87
N LEU A 52 -3.55 16.52 6.67
CA LEU A 52 -2.89 16.88 5.43
C LEU A 52 -3.40 18.22 4.90
N VAL A 53 -2.50 18.99 4.29
CA VAL A 53 -2.87 20.10 3.40
C VAL A 53 -2.30 19.81 2.02
N LEU A 54 -3.19 19.78 1.04
CA LEU A 54 -2.88 19.51 -0.36
C LEU A 54 -2.91 20.83 -1.14
N MET A 55 -1.94 21.03 -2.03
CA MET A 55 -1.83 22.19 -2.91
C MET A 55 -1.55 21.76 -4.35
N VAL A 56 -2.23 22.40 -5.30
CA VAL A 56 -1.96 22.27 -6.74
C VAL A 56 -1.98 23.64 -7.42
N GLU A 57 -1.20 23.80 -8.48
CA GLU A 57 -1.32 24.96 -9.36
C GLU A 57 -2.67 24.92 -10.10
N ALA A 58 -3.36 26.05 -10.15
CA ALA A 58 -4.71 26.14 -10.67
C ALA A 58 -4.74 26.17 -12.21
N GLN A 59 -4.81 24.99 -12.82
CA GLN A 59 -5.08 24.85 -14.26
C GLN A 59 -6.58 24.90 -14.60
N ARG A 60 -7.41 24.49 -13.64
CA ARG A 60 -8.88 24.52 -13.67
C ARG A 60 -9.39 24.48 -12.23
N ASP A 61 -10.63 24.90 -12.00
CA ASP A 61 -11.22 24.79 -10.66
C ASP A 61 -11.52 23.33 -10.33
N LEU A 62 -11.07 22.90 -9.15
CA LEU A 62 -11.24 21.54 -8.64
C LEU A 62 -12.23 21.53 -7.49
N GLN A 63 -13.04 20.47 -7.42
CA GLN A 63 -13.94 20.23 -6.28
C GLN A 63 -13.29 19.43 -5.16
N GLN A 64 -12.17 18.76 -5.48
CA GLN A 64 -11.37 17.92 -4.60
C GLN A 64 -9.95 17.83 -5.15
N ILE A 65 -8.98 17.73 -4.24
CA ILE A 65 -7.57 17.48 -4.55
C ILE A 65 -7.21 16.10 -4.00
N ASN A 66 -6.49 15.27 -4.76
CA ASN A 66 -5.96 13.98 -4.30
C ASN A 66 -4.48 13.91 -4.62
N VAL A 67 -3.74 13.16 -3.81
CA VAL A 67 -2.36 12.78 -4.14
C VAL A 67 -2.39 11.86 -5.36
N GLY A 68 -1.65 12.24 -6.40
CA GLY A 68 -1.52 11.43 -7.61
C GLY A 68 -0.60 10.23 -7.40
N PHE A 69 -0.80 9.19 -8.22
CA PHE A 69 0.11 8.03 -8.27
C PHE A 69 1.53 8.44 -8.66
N VAL A 70 1.67 9.34 -9.65
CA VAL A 70 2.98 9.92 -10.01
C VAL A 70 3.35 10.99 -8.99
N PRO A 71 4.43 10.82 -8.21
CA PRO A 71 4.79 11.74 -7.16
C PRO A 71 5.06 13.17 -7.68
N GLY A 72 4.77 14.16 -6.84
CA GLY A 72 5.17 15.56 -7.06
C GLY A 72 4.17 16.39 -7.87
N SER A 73 3.14 15.74 -8.43
CA SER A 73 2.03 16.42 -9.11
C SER A 73 1.12 17.20 -8.15
N THR A 74 1.09 16.82 -6.87
CA THR A 74 0.38 17.49 -5.79
C THR A 74 1.38 17.79 -4.68
N TRP A 75 1.40 19.03 -4.23
CA TRP A 75 2.19 19.43 -3.08
C TRP A 75 1.42 19.05 -1.83
N ILE A 76 2.10 18.40 -0.89
CA ILE A 76 1.50 17.90 0.33
C ILE A 76 2.36 18.28 1.52
N THR A 77 1.68 18.61 2.61
CA THR A 77 2.27 18.70 3.94
C THR A 77 1.37 17.95 4.91
N GLY A 78 1.96 17.39 5.97
CA GLY A 78 1.22 16.56 6.91
C GLY A 78 1.78 16.57 8.32
N MET A 79 0.90 16.36 9.29
CA MET A 79 1.27 16.13 10.69
C MET A 79 0.25 15.22 11.39
N GLU A 80 0.71 14.53 12.43
CA GLU A 80 -0.19 13.79 13.33
C GLU A 80 -0.89 14.72 14.30
N ILE A 81 -2.19 14.49 14.48
CA ILE A 81 -3.03 15.21 15.43
C ILE A 81 -3.56 14.23 16.48
N GLU A 82 -3.14 14.42 17.73
CA GLU A 82 -3.61 13.58 18.84
C GLU A 82 -5.03 13.93 19.30
N SER A 83 -5.43 15.21 19.16
CA SER A 83 -6.76 15.68 19.53
C SER A 83 -7.09 17.01 18.86
N PHE A 84 -8.07 17.01 17.97
CA PHE A 84 -8.60 18.18 17.29
C PHE A 84 -10.03 18.44 17.77
N SER A 85 -10.22 19.48 18.59
CA SER A 85 -11.53 19.80 19.15
C SER A 85 -12.41 20.55 18.13
N PRO A 86 -13.72 20.24 18.03
CA PRO A 86 -14.62 21.01 17.17
C PRO A 86 -14.64 22.50 17.55
N GLY A 87 -14.57 23.37 16.56
CA GLY A 87 -14.49 24.83 16.71
C GLY A 87 -13.08 25.37 16.98
N SER A 88 -12.08 24.51 17.22
CA SER A 88 -10.69 24.93 17.40
C SER A 88 -9.96 25.05 16.05
N THR A 89 -8.84 25.78 16.07
CA THR A 89 -7.96 25.99 14.92
C THR A 89 -6.56 25.49 15.24
N ILE A 90 -5.95 24.79 14.28
CA ILE A 90 -4.55 24.33 14.33
C ILE A 90 -3.76 25.08 13.26
N GLU A 91 -2.58 25.58 13.64
CA GLU A 91 -1.62 26.15 12.70
C GLU A 91 -0.68 25.06 12.16
N ILE A 92 -0.54 25.00 10.84
CA ILE A 92 0.37 24.11 10.15
C ILE A 92 1.40 24.95 9.42
N ASP A 93 2.66 24.63 9.70
CA ASP A 93 3.82 25.08 8.95
C ASP A 93 4.06 24.11 7.78
N PRO A 94 3.75 24.52 6.54
CA PRO A 94 3.72 23.63 5.38
C PRO A 94 5.11 23.24 4.87
N ASP A 95 6.18 23.71 5.50
CA ASP A 95 7.55 23.39 5.13
C ASP A 95 8.17 22.33 6.06
N ARG A 96 7.53 22.01 7.18
CA ARG A 96 8.11 21.12 8.22
C ARG A 96 8.24 19.67 7.74
N LEU A 97 7.19 19.17 7.09
CA LEU A 97 7.14 17.86 6.46
C LEU A 97 6.35 18.04 5.18
N ALA A 98 7.06 18.11 4.05
CA ALA A 98 6.50 18.51 2.78
C ALA A 98 7.10 17.74 1.61
N PHE A 99 6.30 17.59 0.57
CA PHE A 99 6.71 16.98 -0.70
C PHE A 99 5.90 17.61 -1.84
N PRO A 100 6.46 17.84 -3.05
CA PRO A 100 7.84 17.57 -3.49
C PRO A 100 8.87 18.54 -2.89
N HIS A 101 8.44 19.73 -2.49
CA HIS A 101 9.28 20.76 -1.89
C HIS A 101 8.53 21.47 -0.75
N PRO A 102 9.25 22.18 0.15
CA PRO A 102 8.63 23.12 1.08
C PRO A 102 7.75 24.12 0.33
N PHE A 103 6.51 24.34 0.76
CA PHE A 103 5.54 25.20 0.07
C PHE A 103 6.06 26.63 -0.13
N SER A 104 6.97 27.09 0.72
CA SER A 104 7.67 28.38 0.55
C SER A 104 8.44 28.50 -0.76
N GLN A 105 8.76 27.39 -1.43
CA GLN A 105 9.45 27.35 -2.72
C GLN A 105 8.51 27.39 -3.92
N ALA A 106 7.19 27.39 -3.69
CA ALA A 106 6.23 27.56 -4.77
C ALA A 106 6.46 28.90 -5.48
N LYS A 107 6.35 28.91 -6.81
CA LYS A 107 6.49 30.14 -7.58
C LYS A 107 5.27 31.03 -7.37
N HIS A 108 5.41 32.33 -7.61
CA HIS A 108 4.27 33.23 -7.70
C HIS A 108 3.28 32.69 -8.75
N GLY A 109 2.01 32.50 -8.37
CA GLY A 109 1.00 31.93 -9.24
C GLY A 109 -0.35 31.76 -8.57
N THR A 110 -1.29 31.11 -9.27
CA THR A 110 -2.62 30.80 -8.73
C THR A 110 -2.64 29.36 -8.24
N TYR A 111 -3.06 29.14 -7.00
CA TYR A 111 -3.05 27.83 -6.37
C TYR A 111 -4.40 27.48 -5.76
N GLN A 112 -4.64 26.18 -5.65
CA GLN A 112 -5.80 25.60 -4.97
C GLN A 112 -5.36 24.73 -3.82
N PHE A 113 -6.12 24.78 -2.72
CA PHE A 113 -5.79 24.15 -1.44
C PHE A 113 -6.94 23.35 -0.90
N MET A 114 -6.65 22.23 -0.25
CA MET A 114 -7.64 21.44 0.50
C MET A 114 -7.00 20.89 1.78
N ALA A 115 -7.66 21.09 2.92
CA ALA A 115 -7.32 20.40 4.15
C ALA A 115 -8.08 19.07 4.22
N LEU A 116 -7.41 18.04 4.72
CA LEU A 116 -7.93 16.69 4.89
C LEU A 116 -7.46 16.15 6.23
N LEU A 117 -8.37 15.76 7.10
CA LEU A 117 -8.09 14.96 8.28
C LEU A 117 -8.51 13.52 7.99
N ASP A 118 -7.57 12.58 8.09
CA ASP A 118 -7.75 11.13 7.96
C ASP A 118 -7.68 10.50 9.35
N PRO A 119 -8.83 10.25 10.01
CA PRO A 119 -8.85 9.71 11.37
C PRO A 119 -8.39 8.26 11.44
N ASP A 120 -8.68 7.49 10.39
CA ASP A 120 -8.48 6.03 10.37
C ASP A 120 -7.10 5.63 9.83
N HIS A 121 -6.30 6.60 9.36
CA HIS A 121 -4.96 6.42 8.79
C HIS A 121 -4.96 5.50 7.57
N THR A 122 -5.98 5.66 6.72
CA THR A 122 -6.17 4.82 5.53
C THR A 122 -5.83 5.54 4.22
N TYR A 123 -5.56 6.84 4.25
CA TYR A 123 -5.38 7.65 3.06
C TYR A 123 -4.22 7.18 2.18
N ALA A 124 -3.12 6.73 2.78
CA ALA A 124 -1.98 6.22 2.02
C ALA A 124 -2.30 4.93 1.24
N TYR A 125 -3.32 4.17 1.66
CA TYR A 125 -3.75 2.93 1.01
C TYR A 125 -4.93 3.14 0.05
N HIS A 126 -5.98 3.86 0.48
CA HIS A 126 -7.23 4.03 -0.27
C HIS A 126 -7.37 5.39 -0.97
N GLY A 127 -6.48 6.34 -0.70
CA GLY A 127 -6.75 7.76 -0.98
C GLY A 127 -7.91 8.25 -0.11
N LEU A 128 -8.68 9.22 -0.61
CA LEU A 128 -9.84 9.72 0.13
C LEU A 128 -10.92 8.62 0.25
N ASP A 129 -11.23 8.19 1.47
CA ASP A 129 -12.25 7.16 1.76
C ASP A 129 -13.26 7.65 2.80
N GLY A 130 -14.28 6.83 3.03
CA GLY A 130 -15.35 7.05 3.97
C GLY A 130 -14.89 7.42 5.37
N GLY A 131 -15.38 8.53 5.90
CA GLY A 131 -15.03 9.01 7.24
C GLY A 131 -13.98 10.10 7.26
N ASP A 132 -13.23 10.28 6.17
CA ASP A 132 -12.29 11.39 6.03
C ASP A 132 -13.03 12.73 6.12
N LEU A 133 -12.41 13.70 6.80
CA LEU A 133 -12.96 15.03 6.96
C LEU A 133 -12.19 15.98 6.04
N THR A 134 -12.90 16.74 5.20
CA THR A 134 -12.26 17.62 4.21
C THR A 134 -12.79 19.05 4.32
N SER A 135 -11.94 20.00 3.92
CA SER A 135 -12.40 21.34 3.57
C SER A 135 -12.94 21.36 2.14
N ARG A 136 -13.64 22.44 1.80
CA ARG A 136 -13.78 22.85 0.40
C ARG A 136 -12.41 23.21 -0.18
N VAL A 137 -12.30 23.14 -1.51
CA VAL A 137 -11.13 23.63 -2.22
C VAL A 137 -11.15 25.16 -2.17
N ALA A 138 -10.12 25.75 -1.57
CA ALA A 138 -9.89 27.20 -1.57
C ALA A 138 -8.95 27.56 -2.72
N LYS A 139 -9.16 28.72 -3.36
CA LYS A 139 -8.31 29.22 -4.45
C LYS A 139 -7.71 30.57 -4.05
N ILE A 140 -6.42 30.73 -4.26
CA ILE A 140 -5.71 32.00 -4.05
C ILE A 140 -5.06 32.38 -5.39
N GLU A 141 -5.47 33.53 -5.91
CA GLU A 141 -4.91 34.12 -7.12
C GLU A 141 -3.69 34.98 -6.78
N ASN A 142 -2.68 34.97 -7.66
CA ASN A 142 -1.46 35.76 -7.49
C ASN A 142 -0.78 35.55 -6.12
N MET A 143 -0.77 34.31 -5.64
CA MET A 143 -0.16 33.94 -4.38
C MET A 143 1.36 33.98 -4.51
N ASN A 144 2.01 34.77 -3.66
CA ASN A 144 3.44 34.72 -3.44
C ASN A 144 3.72 34.19 -2.02
N PRO A 145 4.31 32.99 -1.86
CA PRO A 145 4.47 32.38 -0.53
C PRO A 145 5.22 33.24 0.49
N ALA A 146 6.07 34.18 0.04
CA ALA A 146 6.87 35.03 0.92
C ALA A 146 6.09 36.18 1.59
N ASP A 147 4.91 36.54 1.08
CA ASP A 147 4.09 37.64 1.59
C ASP A 147 2.61 37.26 1.77
N THR A 148 2.23 36.02 1.43
CA THR A 148 0.85 35.52 1.57
C THR A 148 0.47 35.43 3.06
N PRO A 149 -0.61 36.12 3.49
CA PRO A 149 -1.13 35.99 4.85
C PRO A 149 -1.54 34.53 5.17
N PRO A 150 -1.66 34.15 6.46
CA PRO A 150 -2.08 32.80 6.81
C PRO A 150 -3.37 32.36 6.11
N VAL A 151 -3.30 31.21 5.41
CA VAL A 151 -4.39 30.67 4.62
C VAL A 151 -5.38 29.95 5.53
N GLN A 152 -6.64 30.36 5.49
CA GLN A 152 -7.71 29.79 6.30
C GLN A 152 -8.38 28.63 5.56
N LEU A 153 -8.41 27.45 6.18
CA LEU A 153 -9.14 26.28 5.68
C LEU A 153 -10.08 25.79 6.78
N THR A 154 -11.33 25.51 6.42
CA THR A 154 -12.32 24.96 7.37
C THR A 154 -12.72 23.57 6.90
N ILE A 155 -12.45 22.57 7.73
CA ILE A 155 -12.91 21.20 7.53
C ILE A 155 -14.39 21.16 7.90
N ASP A 156 -15.25 21.15 6.89
CA ASP A 156 -16.71 21.25 7.00
C ASP A 156 -17.47 20.15 6.23
N ARG A 157 -16.74 19.19 5.63
CA ARG A 157 -17.30 18.06 4.88
C ARG A 157 -16.82 16.72 5.44
N ILE A 158 -17.69 15.72 5.35
CA ILE A 158 -17.37 14.30 5.60
C ILE A 158 -17.42 13.58 4.27
N THR A 159 -16.38 12.83 3.93
CA THR A 159 -16.38 11.91 2.78
C THR A 159 -17.37 10.78 3.07
N PRO A 160 -18.38 10.57 2.21
CA PRO A 160 -19.33 9.48 2.39
C PRO A 160 -18.65 8.12 2.40
N GLY A 161 -19.07 7.26 3.34
CA GLY A 161 -18.67 5.86 3.36
C GLY A 161 -18.99 5.13 2.06
N ARG A 162 -18.09 4.23 1.64
CA ARG A 162 -18.44 3.25 0.61
C ARG A 162 -19.62 2.40 1.12
N PRO A 163 -20.70 2.28 0.35
CA PRO A 163 -21.84 1.49 0.78
C PRO A 163 -21.39 0.03 0.94
N LYS A 164 -21.82 -0.61 2.04
CA LYS A 164 -21.59 -2.03 2.24
C LYS A 164 -22.15 -2.80 1.03
N PRO A 165 -21.35 -3.65 0.35
CA PRO A 165 -21.84 -4.41 -0.78
C PRO A 165 -23.05 -5.27 -0.39
N GLN A 166 -24.07 -5.29 -1.25
CA GLN A 166 -25.26 -6.10 -1.03
C GLN A 166 -25.14 -7.45 -1.71
N ASP A 167 -25.58 -8.50 -1.03
CA ASP A 167 -25.68 -9.84 -1.62
C ASP A 167 -26.58 -9.85 -2.86
N THR A 168 -26.16 -10.61 -3.86
CA THR A 168 -26.96 -10.97 -5.04
C THR A 168 -27.19 -12.47 -5.06
N GLU A 169 -27.85 -13.01 -6.09
CA GLU A 169 -27.97 -14.47 -6.25
C GLU A 169 -26.58 -15.13 -6.37
N SER A 170 -25.68 -14.51 -7.14
CA SER A 170 -24.37 -15.07 -7.47
C SER A 170 -23.21 -14.49 -6.67
N THR A 171 -23.39 -13.40 -5.92
CA THR A 171 -22.30 -12.73 -5.19
C THR A 171 -22.68 -12.53 -3.73
N LYS A 172 -21.80 -12.94 -2.82
CA LYS A 172 -22.04 -12.91 -1.37
C LYS A 172 -20.92 -12.17 -0.66
N LEU A 173 -21.27 -11.31 0.29
CA LEU A 173 -20.33 -10.79 1.28
C LEU A 173 -20.20 -11.77 2.44
N VAL A 174 -18.97 -12.13 2.76
CA VAL A 174 -18.66 -13.02 3.87
C VAL A 174 -17.77 -12.30 4.86
N GLU A 175 -18.20 -12.25 6.11
CA GLU A 175 -17.46 -11.68 7.23
C GLU A 175 -17.41 -12.70 8.36
N MET A 176 -16.21 -12.97 8.88
CA MET A 176 -16.00 -13.88 10.00
C MET A 176 -15.02 -13.28 10.99
N GLN A 177 -15.41 -13.14 12.25
CA GLN A 177 -14.47 -12.79 13.31
C GLN A 177 -13.46 -13.93 13.51
N SER A 178 -12.17 -13.63 13.38
CA SER A 178 -11.08 -14.60 13.59
C SER A 178 -10.71 -14.66 15.06
N GLY A 179 -10.63 -15.87 15.63
CA GLY A 179 -10.16 -16.08 16.99
C GLY A 179 -8.67 -15.77 17.13
N LEU A 180 -7.86 -16.29 16.19
CA LEU A 180 -6.42 -16.08 16.15
C LEU A 180 -6.03 -14.59 16.04
N LEU A 181 -6.67 -13.84 15.14
CA LEU A 181 -6.37 -12.41 14.97
C LEU A 181 -6.94 -11.59 16.12
N THR A 182 -8.12 -11.92 16.64
CA THR A 182 -8.69 -11.25 17.82
C THR A 182 -7.79 -11.41 19.04
N ALA A 183 -7.24 -12.61 19.26
CA ALA A 183 -6.30 -12.87 20.34
C ALA A 183 -4.99 -12.07 20.18
N PHE A 184 -4.47 -11.97 18.96
CA PHE A 184 -3.25 -11.19 18.68
C PHE A 184 -3.44 -9.68 18.91
N TRP A 185 -4.55 -9.12 18.43
CA TRP A 185 -4.81 -7.68 18.48
C TRP A 185 -5.45 -7.20 19.79
N GLY A 186 -5.95 -8.11 20.64
CA GLY A 186 -6.66 -7.76 21.87
C GLY A 186 -8.02 -7.09 21.64
N ARG A 187 -8.52 -7.09 20.40
CA ARG A 187 -9.82 -6.56 19.98
C ARG A 187 -10.41 -7.43 18.86
N PRO A 188 -11.73 -7.42 18.62
CA PRO A 188 -12.33 -8.17 17.52
C PRO A 188 -11.68 -7.81 16.17
N ILE A 189 -11.22 -8.83 15.44
CA ILE A 189 -10.71 -8.69 14.07
C ILE A 189 -11.50 -9.63 13.15
N THR A 190 -11.96 -9.08 12.03
CA THR A 190 -12.81 -9.76 11.05
C THR A 190 -12.05 -9.99 9.77
N ILE A 191 -12.08 -11.24 9.27
CA ILE A 191 -11.63 -11.59 7.93
C ILE A 191 -12.83 -11.47 6.99
N ARG A 192 -12.60 -10.89 5.80
CA ARG A 192 -13.64 -10.62 4.81
C ARG A 192 -13.32 -11.27 3.47
N ALA A 193 -14.39 -11.61 2.74
CA ALA A 193 -14.29 -11.97 1.34
C ALA A 193 -15.57 -11.65 0.57
N GLY A 194 -15.41 -11.33 -0.72
CA GLY A 194 -16.50 -11.41 -1.69
C GLY A 194 -16.49 -12.78 -2.36
N VAL A 195 -17.63 -13.46 -2.42
CA VAL A 195 -17.73 -14.81 -2.98
C VAL A 195 -18.63 -14.79 -4.20
N VAL A 196 -18.09 -15.14 -5.37
CA VAL A 196 -18.84 -15.32 -6.62
C VAL A 196 -19.11 -16.81 -6.83
N LEU A 197 -20.40 -17.15 -6.91
CA LEU A 197 -20.91 -18.51 -7.06
C LEU A 197 -21.12 -18.85 -8.54
N PRO A 198 -20.86 -20.11 -8.95
CA PRO A 198 -21.05 -20.54 -10.33
C PRO A 198 -22.54 -20.55 -10.73
N PRO A 199 -22.86 -20.41 -12.03
CA PRO A 199 -24.24 -20.40 -12.54
C PRO A 199 -25.09 -21.62 -12.15
N SER A 200 -24.49 -22.80 -12.04
CA SER A 200 -25.21 -24.02 -11.64
C SER A 200 -25.41 -24.13 -10.13
N TYR A 201 -24.85 -23.22 -9.32
CA TYR A 201 -24.90 -23.32 -7.86
C TYR A 201 -26.35 -23.36 -7.34
N SER A 202 -27.24 -22.48 -7.79
CA SER A 202 -28.65 -22.51 -7.32
C SER A 202 -29.46 -23.69 -7.88
N LYS A 203 -28.99 -24.34 -8.96
CA LYS A 203 -29.70 -25.39 -9.70
C LYS A 203 -29.32 -26.80 -9.28
N ASP A 204 -28.04 -27.05 -9.03
CA ASP A 204 -27.52 -28.32 -8.55
C ASP A 204 -27.10 -28.20 -7.08
N THR A 205 -28.01 -28.62 -6.20
CA THR A 205 -27.83 -28.51 -4.75
C THR A 205 -26.91 -29.58 -4.16
N LYS A 206 -26.50 -30.57 -4.96
CA LYS A 206 -25.62 -31.66 -4.52
C LYS A 206 -24.19 -31.51 -5.03
N ARG A 207 -24.00 -30.83 -6.18
CA ARG A 207 -22.67 -30.59 -6.73
C ARG A 207 -21.81 -29.75 -5.80
N LYS A 208 -20.56 -30.19 -5.67
CA LYS A 208 -19.48 -29.42 -5.05
C LYS A 208 -18.53 -28.89 -6.12
N TYR A 209 -17.91 -27.76 -5.84
CA TYR A 209 -17.09 -27.02 -6.79
C TYR A 209 -15.64 -26.85 -6.27
N PRO A 210 -14.64 -26.82 -7.16
CA PRO A 210 -13.34 -26.28 -6.77
C PRO A 210 -13.45 -24.79 -6.44
N THR A 211 -12.50 -24.30 -5.66
CA THR A 211 -12.48 -22.91 -5.18
C THR A 211 -11.20 -22.23 -5.61
N VAL A 212 -11.34 -21.03 -6.16
CA VAL A 212 -10.24 -20.11 -6.49
C VAL A 212 -10.23 -19.02 -5.42
N TYR A 213 -9.15 -18.96 -4.64
CA TYR A 213 -8.87 -17.89 -3.70
C TYR A 213 -8.04 -16.82 -4.41
N LEU A 214 -8.65 -15.67 -4.65
CA LEU A 214 -8.04 -14.53 -5.30
C LEU A 214 -7.61 -13.50 -4.25
N VAL A 215 -6.35 -13.06 -4.31
CA VAL A 215 -5.86 -11.94 -3.49
C VAL A 215 -5.56 -10.75 -4.40
N HIS A 216 -6.10 -9.58 -4.05
CA HIS A 216 -5.89 -8.35 -4.83
C HIS A 216 -4.46 -7.80 -4.66
N GLY A 217 -4.04 -6.92 -5.56
CA GLY A 217 -2.82 -6.13 -5.37
C GLY A 217 -3.03 -4.99 -4.36
N PHE A 218 -1.96 -4.30 -3.99
CA PHE A 218 -2.04 -3.13 -3.11
C PHE A 218 -3.07 -2.09 -3.60
N GLY A 219 -3.77 -1.45 -2.66
CA GLY A 219 -4.87 -0.49 -2.92
C GLY A 219 -6.22 -1.15 -3.25
N GLY A 220 -6.26 -2.47 -3.46
CA GLY A 220 -7.49 -3.24 -3.66
C GLY A 220 -8.14 -3.72 -2.35
N ASP A 221 -9.29 -4.38 -2.50
CA ASP A 221 -10.00 -5.11 -1.45
C ASP A 221 -10.92 -6.22 -2.04
N HIS A 222 -11.65 -6.90 -1.15
CA HIS A 222 -12.61 -7.96 -1.47
C HIS A 222 -13.85 -7.52 -2.27
N THR A 223 -14.14 -6.22 -2.35
CA THR A 223 -15.35 -5.69 -3.02
C THR A 223 -15.23 -5.75 -4.55
N SER A 224 -14.01 -5.96 -5.07
CA SER A 224 -13.75 -6.27 -6.48
C SER A 224 -14.56 -7.46 -7.01
N ALA A 225 -15.06 -8.34 -6.13
CA ALA A 225 -15.98 -9.42 -6.47
C ALA A 225 -17.23 -8.93 -7.23
N TRP A 226 -17.86 -7.83 -6.80
CA TRP A 226 -19.09 -7.32 -7.43
C TRP A 226 -18.82 -6.74 -8.83
N GLY A 227 -17.67 -6.11 -9.02
CA GLY A 227 -17.25 -5.62 -10.34
C GLY A 227 -16.95 -6.73 -11.34
N GLN A 228 -16.48 -7.89 -10.87
CA GLN A 228 -16.07 -9.02 -11.70
C GLN A 228 -17.14 -10.11 -11.86
N ALA A 229 -18.16 -10.14 -10.98
CA ALA A 229 -19.16 -11.19 -10.92
C ALA A 229 -19.89 -11.44 -12.26
N THR A 230 -20.31 -10.36 -12.95
CA THR A 230 -21.03 -10.48 -14.23
C THR A 230 -20.16 -11.13 -15.30
N GLY A 231 -18.89 -10.75 -15.39
CA GLY A 231 -17.94 -11.31 -16.37
C GLY A 231 -17.66 -12.79 -16.09
N LEU A 232 -17.37 -13.13 -14.84
CA LEU A 232 -17.07 -14.50 -14.40
C LEU A 232 -18.26 -15.43 -14.58
N THR A 233 -19.44 -15.02 -14.12
CA THR A 233 -20.66 -15.86 -14.23
C THR A 233 -21.07 -16.07 -15.68
N LYS A 234 -20.93 -15.06 -16.55
CA LYS A 234 -21.15 -15.20 -17.99
C LYS A 234 -20.17 -16.17 -18.65
N ALA A 235 -18.87 -16.04 -18.36
CA ALA A 235 -17.85 -16.93 -18.93
C ALA A 235 -18.05 -18.39 -18.52
N MET A 236 -18.46 -18.63 -17.27
CA MET A 236 -18.84 -19.96 -16.79
C MET A 236 -20.10 -20.49 -17.45
N ALA A 237 -21.14 -19.66 -17.61
CA ALA A 237 -22.41 -20.06 -18.22
C ALA A 237 -22.25 -20.40 -19.72
N GLU A 238 -21.35 -19.72 -20.41
CA GLU A 238 -21.02 -19.97 -21.82
C GLU A 238 -20.03 -21.12 -22.03
N GLY A 239 -19.56 -21.76 -20.95
CA GLY A 239 -18.57 -22.85 -21.01
C GLY A 239 -17.16 -22.42 -21.43
N LYS A 240 -16.88 -21.09 -21.46
CA LYS A 240 -15.55 -20.55 -21.74
C LYS A 240 -14.58 -20.75 -20.57
N GLN A 241 -15.14 -20.84 -19.36
CA GLN A 241 -14.43 -21.19 -18.13
C GLN A 241 -15.22 -22.29 -17.42
N GLY A 242 -14.53 -23.18 -16.72
CA GLY A 242 -15.20 -24.17 -15.90
C GLY A 242 -15.78 -23.57 -14.61
N GLU A 243 -16.81 -24.21 -14.08
CA GLU A 243 -17.53 -23.70 -12.91
C GLU A 243 -16.74 -23.89 -11.61
N MET A 244 -16.37 -22.77 -10.99
CA MET A 244 -15.63 -22.72 -9.72
C MET A 244 -16.26 -21.66 -8.80
N ILE A 245 -16.09 -21.83 -7.50
CA ILE A 245 -16.38 -20.76 -6.53
C ILE A 245 -15.18 -19.80 -6.53
N HIS A 246 -15.40 -18.51 -6.72
CA HIS A 246 -14.34 -17.51 -6.67
C HIS A 246 -14.46 -16.73 -5.35
N VAL A 247 -13.40 -16.75 -4.55
CA VAL A 247 -13.33 -16.08 -3.25
C VAL A 247 -12.30 -14.97 -3.35
N PHE A 248 -12.78 -13.73 -3.40
CA PHE A 248 -11.96 -12.52 -3.37
C PHE A 248 -11.62 -12.21 -1.92
N LEU A 249 -10.43 -12.60 -1.49
CA LEU A 249 -9.93 -12.39 -0.14
C LEU A 249 -9.56 -10.93 0.08
N ASP A 250 -9.88 -10.40 1.26
CA ASP A 250 -9.45 -9.07 1.67
C ASP A 250 -8.03 -9.12 2.26
N GLY A 251 -7.07 -8.58 1.53
CA GLY A 251 -5.68 -8.37 1.95
C GLY A 251 -5.44 -6.98 2.56
N SER A 252 -6.45 -6.11 2.58
CA SER A 252 -6.33 -4.73 3.08
C SER A 252 -6.43 -4.66 4.60
N PHE A 253 -5.62 -3.79 5.20
CA PHE A 253 -5.61 -3.51 6.64
C PHE A 253 -5.13 -2.07 6.88
N PRO A 254 -5.36 -1.44 8.05
CA PRO A 254 -4.84 -0.09 8.32
C PRO A 254 -3.33 0.04 8.13
N THR A 255 -2.56 -1.04 8.30
CA THR A 255 -1.10 -1.06 8.07
C THR A 255 -0.71 -1.28 6.60
N GLY A 256 -1.66 -1.24 5.67
CA GLY A 256 -1.48 -1.54 4.24
C GLY A 256 -1.88 -2.97 3.87
N HIS A 257 -1.20 -3.55 2.90
CA HIS A 257 -1.46 -4.94 2.48
C HIS A 257 -0.76 -5.93 3.43
N HIS A 258 -1.50 -6.84 4.08
CA HIS A 258 -0.90 -7.77 5.07
C HIS A 258 -0.36 -9.07 4.46
N GLU A 259 -0.48 -9.22 3.14
CA GLU A 259 0.08 -10.30 2.30
C GLU A 259 -0.31 -11.73 2.67
N PHE A 260 -1.32 -11.90 3.54
CA PHE A 260 -1.64 -13.16 4.20
C PHE A 260 -0.40 -13.87 4.79
N ALA A 261 0.57 -13.11 5.29
CA ALA A 261 1.74 -13.64 5.97
C ALA A 261 1.57 -13.61 7.50
N ASP A 262 2.16 -14.58 8.19
CA ASP A 262 2.23 -14.54 9.65
C ASP A 262 3.34 -13.57 10.07
N SER A 263 2.91 -12.39 10.51
CA SER A 263 3.77 -11.26 10.85
C SER A 263 3.77 -10.99 12.35
N VAL A 264 4.93 -10.57 12.87
CA VAL A 264 5.02 -10.11 14.25
C VAL A 264 4.28 -8.80 14.50
N ASN A 265 3.95 -8.02 13.45
CA ASN A 265 3.21 -6.77 13.60
C ASN A 265 1.74 -6.91 13.21
N ASN A 266 1.42 -7.66 12.15
CA ASN A 266 0.05 -7.76 11.64
C ASN A 266 -0.75 -8.94 12.21
N GLY A 267 -0.07 -9.93 12.79
CA GLY A 267 -0.67 -11.14 13.33
C GLY A 267 -0.61 -12.33 12.36
N PRO A 268 -1.16 -13.47 12.79
CA PRO A 268 -1.05 -14.74 12.07
C PRO A 268 -2.09 -14.87 10.94
N TRP A 269 -2.03 -14.01 9.92
CA TRP A 269 -3.02 -13.98 8.83
C TRP A 269 -3.05 -15.25 7.99
N ALA A 270 -1.90 -15.91 7.77
CA ALA A 270 -1.84 -17.14 6.99
C ALA A 270 -2.55 -18.28 7.73
N ARG A 271 -2.33 -18.38 9.04
CA ARG A 271 -3.02 -19.34 9.91
C ARG A 271 -4.49 -19.03 10.04
N ALA A 272 -4.87 -17.77 10.27
CA ALA A 272 -6.28 -17.40 10.36
C ALA A 272 -7.05 -17.71 9.07
N LEU A 273 -6.41 -17.53 7.91
CA LEU A 273 -6.97 -17.95 6.62
C LEU A 273 -7.15 -19.47 6.54
N THR A 274 -6.11 -20.25 6.85
CA THR A 274 -6.08 -21.70 6.59
C THR A 274 -6.73 -22.56 7.67
N GLU A 275 -6.65 -22.13 8.93
CA GLU A 275 -7.18 -22.85 10.11
C GLU A 275 -8.61 -22.45 10.46
N GLU A 276 -9.03 -21.22 10.14
CA GLU A 276 -10.35 -20.69 10.51
C GLU A 276 -11.21 -20.38 9.28
N PHE A 277 -10.76 -19.45 8.43
CA PHE A 277 -11.64 -18.83 7.41
C PHE A 277 -11.97 -19.75 6.24
N ILE A 278 -10.98 -20.43 5.66
CA ILE A 278 -11.23 -21.41 4.58
C ILE A 278 -12.13 -22.55 5.07
N PRO A 279 -11.89 -23.18 6.24
CA PRO A 279 -12.82 -24.16 6.80
C PRO A 279 -14.25 -23.61 7.01
N TYR A 280 -14.40 -22.35 7.40
CA TYR A 280 -15.71 -21.70 7.50
C TYR A 280 -16.38 -21.53 6.12
N LEU A 281 -15.64 -21.09 5.11
CA LEU A 281 -16.13 -20.99 3.73
C LEU A 281 -16.55 -22.36 3.18
N GLU A 282 -15.77 -23.41 3.43
CA GLU A 282 -16.07 -24.77 2.95
C GLU A 282 -17.28 -25.43 3.63
N LYS A 283 -17.65 -24.96 4.83
CA LYS A 283 -18.91 -25.35 5.49
C LYS A 283 -20.10 -24.56 4.96
N THR A 284 -19.88 -23.30 4.59
CA THR A 284 -20.92 -22.36 4.17
C THR A 284 -21.29 -22.56 2.69
N PHE A 285 -20.28 -22.82 1.87
CA PHE A 285 -20.42 -23.02 0.44
C PHE A 285 -20.12 -24.47 0.08
N ARG A 286 -20.74 -24.98 -1.00
CA ARG A 286 -20.48 -26.33 -1.51
C ARG A 286 -19.11 -26.43 -2.21
N ALA A 287 -18.05 -26.06 -1.51
CA ALA A 287 -16.67 -26.22 -1.95
C ALA A 287 -16.20 -27.66 -1.72
N VAL A 288 -15.24 -28.12 -2.52
CA VAL A 288 -14.52 -29.39 -2.30
C VAL A 288 -13.38 -29.15 -1.29
N PRO A 289 -13.45 -29.70 -0.06
CA PRO A 289 -12.49 -29.40 1.00
C PRO A 289 -11.22 -30.26 0.88
N LYS A 290 -10.55 -30.20 -0.27
CA LYS A 290 -9.36 -31.00 -0.58
C LYS A 290 -8.31 -30.16 -1.29
N PRO A 291 -7.00 -30.41 -1.05
CA PRO A 291 -5.94 -29.61 -1.64
C PRO A 291 -6.06 -29.48 -3.16
N TYR A 292 -6.33 -30.57 -3.88
CA TYR A 292 -6.43 -30.56 -5.34
C TYR A 292 -7.54 -29.67 -5.92
N ALA A 293 -8.44 -29.15 -5.09
CA ALA A 293 -9.56 -28.29 -5.47
C ALA A 293 -9.47 -26.87 -4.87
N ARG A 294 -8.35 -26.52 -4.21
CA ARG A 294 -8.06 -25.18 -3.70
C ARG A 294 -6.98 -24.53 -4.55
N PHE A 295 -7.34 -23.55 -5.34
CA PHE A 295 -6.42 -22.81 -6.20
C PHE A 295 -6.21 -21.39 -5.69
N LEU A 296 -5.02 -20.86 -5.94
CA LEU A 296 -4.62 -19.52 -5.56
C LEU A 296 -4.32 -18.69 -6.82
N THR A 297 -4.71 -17.42 -6.82
CA THR A 297 -4.29 -16.45 -7.83
C THR A 297 -4.25 -15.04 -7.25
N GLY A 298 -3.37 -14.21 -7.78
CA GLY A 298 -3.26 -12.82 -7.35
C GLY A 298 -2.27 -12.07 -8.20
N HIS A 299 -2.31 -10.75 -8.08
CA HIS A 299 -1.45 -9.83 -8.82
C HIS A 299 -0.68 -8.92 -7.85
N SER A 300 0.57 -8.56 -8.14
CA SER A 300 1.35 -7.63 -7.29
C SER A 300 1.51 -8.18 -5.86
N SER A 301 1.16 -7.43 -4.82
CA SER A 301 1.09 -7.92 -3.43
C SER A 301 0.24 -9.18 -3.25
N GLY A 302 -0.86 -9.31 -4.00
CA GLY A 302 -1.66 -10.53 -4.05
C GLY A 302 -0.95 -11.68 -4.76
N GLY A 303 -0.12 -11.37 -5.75
CA GLY A 303 0.76 -12.33 -6.42
C GLY A 303 1.78 -12.91 -5.45
N TRP A 304 2.42 -12.07 -4.63
CA TRP A 304 3.32 -12.54 -3.58
C TRP A 304 2.57 -13.35 -2.53
N SER A 305 1.40 -12.86 -2.07
CA SER A 305 0.56 -13.55 -1.07
C SER A 305 0.22 -14.98 -1.50
N THR A 306 -0.20 -15.14 -2.76
CA THR A 306 -0.60 -16.45 -3.29
C THR A 306 0.56 -17.38 -3.57
N LEU A 307 1.73 -16.86 -3.89
CA LEU A 307 2.94 -17.68 -3.98
C LEU A 307 3.42 -18.10 -2.58
N TRP A 308 3.44 -17.15 -1.63
CA TRP A 308 3.78 -17.38 -0.23
C TRP A 308 2.89 -18.47 0.40
N LEU A 309 1.57 -18.34 0.28
CA LEU A 309 0.62 -19.32 0.81
C LEU A 309 0.86 -20.73 0.24
N GLN A 310 1.17 -20.84 -1.06
CA GLN A 310 1.45 -22.13 -1.69
C GLN A 310 2.76 -22.75 -1.20
N VAL A 311 3.80 -21.93 -0.95
CA VAL A 311 5.10 -22.39 -0.45
C VAL A 311 5.05 -22.74 1.03
N ALA A 312 4.37 -21.94 1.84
CA ALA A 312 4.25 -22.11 3.29
C ALA A 312 3.27 -23.23 3.66
N TYR A 313 2.22 -23.45 2.86
CA TYR A 313 1.19 -24.47 3.07
C TYR A 313 1.05 -25.42 1.86
N PRO A 314 2.13 -26.12 1.46
CA PRO A 314 2.18 -26.86 0.20
C PRO A 314 1.25 -28.07 0.17
N ASP A 315 0.86 -28.60 1.34
CA ASP A 315 -0.08 -29.71 1.48
C ASP A 315 -1.54 -29.22 1.58
N PHE A 316 -1.78 -27.92 1.75
CA PHE A 316 -3.12 -27.35 1.90
C PHE A 316 -3.70 -26.89 0.56
N PHE A 317 -2.88 -26.31 -0.31
CA PHE A 317 -3.28 -25.78 -1.63
C PHE A 317 -2.84 -26.68 -2.78
N GLY A 318 -3.65 -26.70 -3.84
CA GLY A 318 -3.48 -27.56 -5.01
C GLY A 318 -2.72 -26.93 -6.16
N GLY A 319 -2.55 -25.61 -6.14
CA GLY A 319 -1.78 -24.86 -7.13
C GLY A 319 -1.98 -23.36 -6.99
N THR A 320 -0.99 -22.60 -7.47
CA THR A 320 -0.99 -21.14 -7.52
C THR A 320 -0.68 -20.64 -8.92
N TRP A 321 -1.33 -19.54 -9.30
CA TRP A 321 -1.08 -18.76 -10.51
C TRP A 321 -0.83 -17.32 -10.09
N SER A 322 0.40 -17.07 -9.67
CA SER A 322 0.87 -15.77 -9.20
C SER A 322 1.26 -14.91 -10.40
N THR A 323 0.77 -13.67 -10.45
CA THR A 323 1.12 -12.73 -11.52
C THR A 323 1.85 -11.51 -10.98
N ALA A 324 2.97 -11.16 -11.60
CA ALA A 324 3.86 -10.05 -11.22
C ALA A 324 3.94 -9.87 -9.68
N PRO A 325 4.34 -10.91 -8.93
CA PRO A 325 4.37 -10.84 -7.47
C PRO A 325 5.31 -9.73 -6.99
N ASP A 326 5.00 -9.12 -5.84
CA ASP A 326 5.99 -8.36 -5.05
C ASP A 326 7.31 -9.15 -4.90
N PRO A 327 8.45 -8.51 -4.56
CA PRO A 327 9.75 -9.15 -4.72
C PRO A 327 9.88 -10.51 -4.02
N VAL A 328 10.02 -11.55 -4.84
CA VAL A 328 10.14 -12.95 -4.40
C VAL A 328 11.57 -13.36 -4.04
N ASP A 329 12.55 -12.50 -4.33
CA ASP A 329 13.98 -12.66 -4.05
C ASP A 329 14.55 -11.30 -3.63
N LEU A 330 15.08 -11.20 -2.41
CA LEU A 330 15.49 -9.92 -1.82
C LEU A 330 16.78 -9.36 -2.42
N ARG A 331 17.49 -10.11 -3.28
CA ARG A 331 18.59 -9.52 -4.08
C ARG A 331 18.08 -8.47 -5.08
N CYS A 332 16.77 -8.49 -5.38
CA CYS A 332 16.09 -7.53 -6.25
C CYS A 332 14.75 -7.07 -5.63
N PHE A 333 14.82 -6.32 -4.53
CA PHE A 333 13.65 -5.67 -3.91
C PHE A 333 13.35 -4.33 -4.61
N THR A 334 12.65 -4.39 -5.74
CA THR A 334 12.30 -3.22 -6.60
C THR A 334 13.49 -2.32 -6.94
N GLY A 335 14.65 -2.93 -7.19
CA GLY A 335 15.92 -2.24 -7.50
C GLY A 335 16.87 -2.07 -6.31
N ILE A 336 16.46 -2.43 -5.09
CA ILE A 336 17.30 -2.47 -3.89
C ILE A 336 17.82 -3.90 -3.69
N ASP A 337 19.13 -4.08 -3.48
CA ASP A 337 19.64 -5.32 -2.92
C ASP A 337 19.36 -5.33 -1.40
N ALA A 338 18.26 -5.96 -1.01
CA ALA A 338 17.82 -6.12 0.37
C ALA A 338 18.27 -7.47 0.98
N SER A 339 19.30 -8.11 0.42
CA SER A 339 19.89 -9.31 1.01
C SER A 339 20.66 -8.99 2.31
N SER A 340 20.71 -9.94 3.24
CA SER A 340 21.46 -9.78 4.49
C SER A 340 22.94 -9.46 4.22
N GLY A 341 23.43 -8.37 4.81
CA GLY A 341 24.81 -7.91 4.63
C GLY A 341 25.02 -6.99 3.42
N SER A 342 23.96 -6.70 2.66
CA SER A 342 24.02 -5.72 1.58
C SER A 342 24.42 -4.34 2.10
N THR A 343 25.30 -3.68 1.35
CA THR A 343 25.68 -2.27 1.56
C THR A 343 25.11 -1.36 0.46
N ASP A 344 24.05 -1.81 -0.23
CA ASP A 344 23.36 -0.98 -1.21
C ASP A 344 22.69 0.23 -0.54
N ASN A 345 22.28 1.21 -1.34
CA ASN A 345 21.52 2.36 -0.86
C ASN A 345 20.13 2.35 -1.51
N ALA A 346 19.08 2.56 -0.73
CA ALA A 346 17.70 2.50 -1.21
C ALA A 346 17.39 3.55 -2.30
N TYR A 347 18.09 4.70 -2.29
CA TYR A 347 17.78 5.83 -3.16
C TYR A 347 18.79 6.03 -4.29
N ARG A 348 20.02 5.53 -4.13
CA ARG A 348 21.14 5.83 -5.03
C ARG A 348 21.85 4.57 -5.48
N SER A 349 22.16 4.51 -6.76
CA SER A 349 23.09 3.52 -7.34
C SER A 349 24.54 3.83 -6.93
N ARG A 350 25.45 2.89 -7.23
CA ARG A 350 26.90 3.07 -6.96
C ARG A 350 27.52 4.25 -7.69
N ASP A 351 26.99 4.63 -8.85
CA ASP A 351 27.40 5.82 -9.61
C ASP A 351 26.67 7.10 -9.17
N GLY A 352 25.90 7.05 -8.08
CA GLY A 352 25.25 8.21 -7.46
C GLY A 352 23.94 8.65 -8.12
N LYS A 353 23.41 7.90 -9.08
CA LYS A 353 22.14 8.23 -9.73
C LYS A 353 20.95 7.80 -8.87
N PRO A 354 19.80 8.49 -8.96
CA PRO A 354 18.56 8.02 -8.36
C PRO A 354 18.19 6.63 -8.86
N LYS A 355 17.80 5.73 -7.95
CA LYS A 355 17.21 4.44 -8.32
C LYS A 355 15.76 4.64 -8.73
N ASN A 356 15.42 4.24 -9.95
CA ASN A 356 14.06 4.28 -10.45
C ASN A 356 13.19 3.20 -9.77
N LEU A 357 11.95 3.56 -9.43
CA LEU A 357 10.93 2.61 -8.98
C LEU A 357 9.89 2.36 -10.08
N VAL A 358 9.39 3.42 -10.71
CA VAL A 358 8.27 3.33 -11.65
C VAL A 358 8.76 3.55 -13.06
N ARG A 359 8.50 2.57 -13.93
CA ARG A 359 8.71 2.71 -15.38
C ARG A 359 7.43 2.48 -16.17
N MET A 360 7.16 3.35 -17.14
CA MET A 360 5.97 3.25 -17.99
C MET A 360 6.36 3.55 -19.43
N GLY A 361 5.94 2.71 -20.37
CA GLY A 361 6.24 2.90 -21.80
C GLY A 361 7.74 3.01 -22.10
N GLY A 362 8.59 2.28 -21.37
CA GLY A 362 10.04 2.30 -21.51
C GLY A 362 10.75 3.53 -20.94
N LYS A 363 10.05 4.38 -20.17
CA LYS A 363 10.61 5.57 -19.51
C LYS A 363 10.60 5.41 -18.00
N GLU A 364 11.65 5.89 -17.35
CA GLU A 364 11.71 6.12 -15.91
C GLU A 364 10.80 7.30 -15.55
N ILE A 365 9.87 7.08 -14.61
CA ILE A 365 8.83 8.06 -14.24
C ILE A 365 9.06 8.64 -12.87
N ALA A 366 9.54 7.81 -11.93
CA ALA A 366 9.73 8.23 -10.54
C ALA A 366 10.71 7.31 -9.83
N SER A 367 11.57 7.93 -9.03
CA SER A 367 12.54 7.28 -8.17
C SER A 367 11.90 6.70 -6.90
N ILE A 368 12.63 5.76 -6.28
CA ILE A 368 12.28 5.24 -4.96
C ILE A 368 12.18 6.37 -3.94
N GLU A 369 13.11 7.34 -3.99
CA GLU A 369 13.12 8.46 -3.05
C GLU A 369 11.86 9.32 -3.19
N GLU A 370 11.44 9.68 -4.40
CA GLU A 370 10.23 10.48 -4.61
C GLU A 370 8.98 9.79 -4.06
N PHE A 371 8.84 8.49 -4.29
CA PHE A 371 7.73 7.70 -3.77
C PHE A 371 7.73 7.64 -2.24
N VAL A 372 8.87 7.32 -1.63
CA VAL A 372 9.00 7.17 -0.19
C VAL A 372 8.82 8.52 0.52
N ARG A 373 9.35 9.61 -0.03
CA ARG A 373 9.17 10.95 0.54
C ARG A 373 7.70 11.39 0.51
N GLN A 374 6.97 11.08 -0.57
CA GLN A 374 5.53 11.32 -0.62
C GLN A 374 4.80 10.50 0.44
N GLU A 375 5.15 9.22 0.57
CA GLU A 375 4.54 8.30 1.54
C GLU A 375 4.74 8.77 3.00
N GLU A 376 5.93 9.24 3.36
CA GLU A 376 6.21 9.79 4.71
C GLU A 376 5.32 11.00 5.05
N VAL A 377 4.90 11.79 4.05
CA VAL A 377 3.96 12.90 4.27
C VAL A 377 2.52 12.39 4.42
N THR A 378 2.12 11.33 3.71
CA THR A 378 0.79 10.73 3.88
C THR A 378 0.64 9.98 5.21
N GLY A 379 1.74 9.53 5.82
CA GLY A 379 1.74 8.94 7.15
C GLY A 379 2.44 7.57 7.20
N GLU A 380 2.61 7.05 8.41
CA GLU A 380 3.36 5.80 8.66
C GLU A 380 2.52 4.51 8.51
N TYR A 381 1.25 4.66 8.12
CA TYR A 381 0.28 3.58 7.94
C TYR A 381 -0.20 3.56 6.50
N GLY A 382 -0.64 2.39 6.03
CA GLY A 382 -1.26 2.24 4.72
C GLY A 382 -0.32 2.28 3.51
N GLY A 383 0.82 2.98 3.57
CA GLY A 383 1.76 3.14 2.46
C GLY A 383 2.40 1.83 1.98
N GLN A 384 2.89 1.78 0.73
CA GLN A 384 3.44 0.57 0.14
C GLN A 384 4.73 0.13 0.84
N PHE A 385 5.71 1.03 1.01
CA PHE A 385 6.95 0.67 1.69
C PHE A 385 6.73 0.39 3.17
N ALA A 386 5.89 1.19 3.83
CA ALA A 386 5.46 0.95 5.19
C ALA A 386 4.79 -0.42 5.33
N SER A 387 3.95 -0.83 4.37
CA SER A 387 3.27 -2.13 4.42
C SER A 387 4.26 -3.31 4.43
N PHE A 388 5.31 -3.28 3.60
CA PHE A 388 6.36 -4.29 3.65
C PHE A 388 7.06 -4.33 5.01
N GLU A 389 7.32 -3.18 5.62
CA GLU A 389 7.91 -3.10 6.96
C GLU A 389 6.96 -3.64 8.02
N TRP A 390 5.66 -3.36 7.94
CA TRP A 390 4.64 -3.94 8.82
C TRP A 390 4.61 -5.47 8.68
N VAL A 391 4.68 -6.02 7.47
CA VAL A 391 4.66 -7.47 7.30
C VAL A 391 5.99 -8.12 7.73
N TRP A 392 7.13 -7.61 7.25
CA TRP A 392 8.41 -8.33 7.28
C TRP A 392 9.40 -7.87 8.35
N SER A 393 9.28 -6.65 8.88
CA SER A 393 10.25 -6.12 9.84
C SER A 393 9.99 -6.59 11.27
N PRO A 394 11.04 -6.66 12.11
CA PRO A 394 10.87 -6.79 13.55
C PRO A 394 10.09 -5.60 14.13
N ARG A 395 9.46 -5.84 15.28
CA ARG A 395 8.79 -4.79 16.05
C ARG A 395 9.84 -3.99 16.83
N GLY A 396 9.90 -2.69 16.61
CA GLY A 396 10.76 -1.77 17.36
C GLY A 396 10.22 -1.46 18.77
N GLN A 397 11.00 -0.72 19.57
CA GLN A 397 10.67 -0.41 20.96
C GLN A 397 9.33 0.35 21.12
N GLY A 398 8.95 1.18 20.15
CA GLY A 398 7.69 1.92 20.15
C GLY A 398 6.47 1.12 19.65
N GLY A 399 6.61 -0.19 19.42
CA GLY A 399 5.54 -1.04 18.90
C GLY A 399 5.33 -0.97 17.38
N ARG A 400 5.98 -0.01 16.70
CA ARG A 400 6.00 0.14 15.24
C ARG A 400 7.04 -0.78 14.59
N PRO A 401 6.90 -1.16 13.31
CA PRO A 401 7.92 -1.92 12.61
C PRO A 401 9.22 -1.12 12.49
N MET A 402 10.35 -1.81 12.53
CA MET A 402 11.64 -1.21 12.18
C MET A 402 11.68 -0.90 10.67
N ARG A 403 12.23 0.26 10.29
CA ARG A 403 12.33 0.69 8.89
C ARG A 403 13.44 -0.05 8.15
N LEU A 404 13.19 -0.43 6.89
CA LEU A 404 14.16 -1.11 6.01
C LEU A 404 15.41 -0.26 5.78
N PHE A 405 15.22 1.06 5.69
CA PHE A 405 16.30 2.00 5.47
C PHE A 405 16.00 3.34 6.15
N ASN A 406 17.06 4.10 6.39
CA ASN A 406 16.95 5.47 6.87
C ASN A 406 16.28 6.33 5.79
N ARG A 407 15.15 6.97 6.13
CA ARG A 407 14.35 7.75 5.18
C ARG A 407 15.04 9.01 4.67
N GLU A 408 16.03 9.52 5.40
CA GLU A 408 16.83 10.68 4.99
C GLU A 408 17.95 10.28 4.03
N THR A 409 18.71 9.22 4.36
CA THR A 409 19.95 8.88 3.66
C THR A 409 19.83 7.72 2.67
N GLY A 410 18.79 6.89 2.79
CA GLY A 410 18.64 5.63 2.05
C GLY A 410 19.53 4.49 2.57
N GLU A 411 20.24 4.67 3.68
CA GLU A 411 21.10 3.62 4.25
C GLU A 411 20.27 2.45 4.80
N LEU A 412 20.60 1.22 4.38
CA LEU A 412 19.85 0.02 4.76
C LEU A 412 20.11 -0.41 6.21
N ASN A 413 19.05 -0.85 6.88
CA ASN A 413 19.10 -1.35 8.25
C ASN A 413 19.45 -2.85 8.27
N GLN A 414 20.67 -3.18 8.70
CA GLN A 414 21.20 -4.55 8.71
C GLN A 414 20.43 -5.53 9.63
N GLU A 415 19.74 -5.05 10.66
CA GLU A 415 18.86 -5.90 11.47
C GLU A 415 17.60 -6.27 10.70
N VAL A 416 17.03 -5.30 9.98
CA VAL A 416 15.85 -5.52 9.16
C VAL A 416 16.16 -6.43 7.97
N LEU A 417 17.29 -6.23 7.27
CA LEU A 417 17.71 -7.12 6.18
C LEU A 417 17.84 -8.58 6.62
N ARG A 418 18.39 -8.82 7.82
CA ARG A 418 18.48 -10.18 8.39
C ARG A 418 17.11 -10.77 8.68
N ALA A 419 16.19 -9.97 9.23
CA ALA A 419 14.84 -10.42 9.55
C ALA A 419 14.01 -10.73 8.29
N TRP A 420 14.13 -9.90 7.26
CA TRP A 420 13.40 -10.03 6.00
C TRP A 420 13.70 -11.32 5.25
N GLN A 421 14.86 -11.96 5.47
CA GLN A 421 15.18 -13.28 4.91
C GLN A 421 14.13 -14.37 5.24
N LYS A 422 13.32 -14.20 6.29
CA LYS A 422 12.21 -15.09 6.63
C LYS A 422 11.06 -15.05 5.61
N TYR A 423 10.98 -13.98 4.82
CA TYR A 423 9.93 -13.71 3.84
C TYR A 423 10.46 -13.79 2.39
N ASP A 424 11.77 -14.01 2.20
CA ASP A 424 12.35 -14.26 0.88
C ASP A 424 11.95 -15.66 0.36
N ILE A 425 10.93 -15.71 -0.50
CA ILE A 425 10.37 -16.95 -1.06
C ILE A 425 11.46 -17.76 -1.77
N ARG A 426 12.30 -17.14 -2.58
CA ARG A 426 13.38 -17.82 -3.30
C ARG A 426 14.33 -18.44 -2.28
N LEU A 427 14.83 -17.68 -1.31
CA LEU A 427 15.78 -18.19 -0.30
C LEU A 427 15.20 -19.35 0.51
N ILE A 428 13.91 -19.30 0.86
CA ILE A 428 13.20 -20.38 1.56
C ILE A 428 13.15 -21.63 0.70
N LEU A 429 12.80 -21.49 -0.58
CA LEU A 429 12.79 -22.61 -1.53
C LEU A 429 14.20 -23.22 -1.67
N GLU A 430 15.23 -22.41 -1.77
CA GLU A 430 16.62 -22.89 -1.87
C GLU A 430 17.03 -23.70 -0.64
N LYS A 431 16.83 -23.14 0.57
CA LYS A 431 17.22 -23.78 1.83
C LYS A 431 16.46 -25.08 2.09
N ASN A 432 15.24 -25.21 1.58
CA ASN A 432 14.32 -26.30 1.91
C ASN A 432 13.90 -27.15 0.70
N TRP A 433 14.62 -27.05 -0.43
CA TRP A 433 14.19 -27.64 -1.71
C TRP A 433 13.95 -29.15 -1.63
N ALA A 434 14.78 -29.89 -0.87
CA ALA A 434 14.64 -31.33 -0.73
C ALA A 434 13.28 -31.75 -0.16
N VAL A 435 12.67 -30.90 0.69
CA VAL A 435 11.36 -31.15 1.29
C VAL A 435 10.24 -30.49 0.49
N LEU A 436 10.44 -29.24 0.03
CA LEU A 436 9.41 -28.47 -0.65
C LEU A 436 9.22 -28.87 -2.12
N GLY A 437 10.30 -29.13 -2.85
CA GLY A 437 10.28 -29.46 -4.27
C GLY A 437 9.29 -30.59 -4.62
N PRO A 438 9.35 -31.76 -3.94
CA PRO A 438 8.39 -32.83 -4.15
C PRO A 438 6.93 -32.44 -3.88
N LYS A 439 6.68 -31.60 -2.86
CA LYS A 439 5.33 -31.16 -2.49
C LYS A 439 4.77 -30.10 -3.44
N LEU A 440 5.64 -29.34 -4.10
CA LEU A 440 5.29 -28.25 -5.02
C LEU A 440 5.20 -28.68 -6.48
N LYS A 441 5.49 -29.96 -6.79
CA LYS A 441 5.44 -30.51 -8.13
C LYS A 441 4.09 -30.23 -8.82
N GLY A 442 4.15 -29.51 -9.93
CA GLY A 442 3.00 -29.13 -10.76
C GLY A 442 2.04 -28.16 -10.09
N LYS A 443 2.45 -27.44 -9.04
CA LYS A 443 1.61 -26.50 -8.28
C LYS A 443 2.00 -25.03 -8.47
N ILE A 444 3.15 -24.72 -9.07
CA ILE A 444 3.66 -23.36 -9.18
C ILE A 444 3.53 -22.86 -10.61
N ASN A 445 2.82 -21.75 -10.79
CA ASN A 445 2.82 -20.94 -12.00
C ASN A 445 3.07 -19.48 -11.61
N VAL A 446 4.13 -18.89 -12.14
CA VAL A 446 4.51 -17.49 -11.93
C VAL A 446 4.63 -16.82 -13.29
N ILE A 447 3.82 -15.79 -13.54
CA ILE A 447 3.81 -15.05 -14.80
C ILE A 447 4.07 -13.57 -14.52
N CYS A 448 5.08 -12.97 -15.13
CA CYS A 448 5.38 -11.54 -14.96
C CYS A 448 5.67 -10.90 -16.31
N GLY A 449 5.42 -9.60 -16.45
CA GLY A 449 5.81 -8.87 -17.64
C GLY A 449 7.31 -8.63 -17.66
N SER A 450 7.99 -8.84 -18.78
CA SER A 450 9.43 -8.56 -18.92
C SER A 450 9.80 -7.08 -18.75
N ALA A 451 8.82 -6.18 -18.85
CA ALA A 451 8.94 -4.74 -18.65
C ALA A 451 8.08 -4.24 -17.47
N ASP A 452 7.89 -5.07 -16.44
CA ASP A 452 7.07 -4.76 -15.26
C ASP A 452 7.35 -3.36 -14.70
N THR A 453 6.30 -2.62 -14.35
CA THR A 453 6.36 -1.21 -13.96
C THR A 453 7.22 -0.96 -12.72
N PHE A 454 7.28 -1.92 -11.79
CA PHE A 454 7.94 -1.79 -10.50
C PHE A 454 9.20 -2.65 -10.38
N HIS A 455 9.75 -3.08 -11.52
CA HIS A 455 10.94 -3.93 -11.58
C HIS A 455 10.75 -5.33 -10.95
N LEU A 456 9.50 -5.79 -10.76
CA LEU A 456 9.23 -7.10 -10.12
C LEU A 456 9.72 -8.28 -10.95
N ASN A 457 9.85 -8.10 -12.26
CA ASN A 457 10.39 -9.08 -13.18
C ASN A 457 11.84 -9.48 -12.86
N GLU A 458 12.60 -8.63 -12.18
CA GLU A 458 14.00 -8.89 -11.84
C GLU A 458 14.10 -9.99 -10.78
N ALA A 459 13.32 -9.88 -9.69
CA ALA A 459 13.20 -10.94 -8.68
C ALA A 459 12.59 -12.23 -9.27
N VAL A 460 11.59 -12.11 -10.15
CA VAL A 460 10.98 -13.27 -10.82
C VAL A 460 11.99 -13.99 -11.72
N THR A 461 12.88 -13.27 -12.38
CA THR A 461 13.95 -13.86 -13.21
C THR A 461 14.85 -14.78 -12.36
N LEU A 462 15.29 -14.30 -11.19
CA LEU A 462 16.10 -15.09 -10.26
C LEU A 462 15.36 -16.35 -9.76
N LEU A 463 14.05 -16.25 -9.52
CA LEU A 463 13.21 -17.39 -9.16
C LEU A 463 13.07 -18.39 -10.32
N CYS A 464 12.87 -17.91 -11.56
CA CYS A 464 12.80 -18.76 -12.75
C CYS A 464 14.10 -19.53 -12.96
N ASP A 465 15.25 -18.87 -12.84
CA ASP A 465 16.57 -19.48 -12.97
C ASP A 465 16.79 -20.58 -11.91
N PHE A 466 16.35 -20.33 -10.67
CA PHE A 466 16.39 -21.33 -9.62
C PHE A 466 15.58 -22.58 -9.96
N PHE A 467 14.32 -22.42 -10.42
CA PHE A 467 13.50 -23.56 -10.80
C PHE A 467 14.11 -24.36 -11.96
N LYS A 468 14.68 -23.66 -12.96
CA LYS A 468 15.39 -24.28 -14.07
C LYS A 468 16.60 -25.07 -13.58
N GLN A 469 17.42 -24.50 -12.70
CA GLN A 469 18.59 -25.17 -12.11
C GLN A 469 18.19 -26.44 -11.33
N LYS A 470 17.04 -26.42 -10.66
CA LYS A 470 16.52 -27.58 -9.92
C LYS A 470 15.81 -28.61 -10.78
N GLY A 471 15.65 -28.38 -12.09
CA GLY A 471 14.84 -29.23 -12.96
C GLY A 471 13.38 -29.31 -12.53
N SER A 472 12.86 -28.23 -11.93
CA SER A 472 11.48 -28.15 -11.46
C SER A 472 10.49 -28.07 -12.62
N ASP A 473 9.28 -28.58 -12.42
CA ASP A 473 8.16 -28.44 -13.37
C ASP A 473 7.33 -27.16 -13.12
N ALA A 474 7.88 -26.21 -12.37
CA ALA A 474 7.24 -24.93 -12.11
C ALA A 474 7.16 -24.13 -13.41
N VAL A 475 6.00 -23.57 -13.71
CA VAL A 475 5.85 -22.65 -14.84
C VAL A 475 6.34 -21.28 -14.41
N CYS A 476 7.32 -20.74 -15.14
CA CYS A 476 7.86 -19.41 -14.90
C CYS A 476 7.97 -18.68 -16.25
N GLU A 477 7.18 -17.63 -16.43
CA GLU A 477 7.00 -16.95 -17.71
C GLU A 477 7.24 -15.45 -17.56
N LEU A 478 8.21 -14.93 -18.32
CA LEU A 478 8.42 -13.50 -18.50
C LEU A 478 7.85 -13.08 -19.85
N VAL A 479 6.72 -12.38 -19.84
CA VAL A 479 5.99 -12.05 -21.07
C VAL A 479 6.64 -10.84 -21.76
N PRO A 480 7.14 -10.98 -23.01
CA PRO A 480 7.81 -9.90 -23.72
C PRO A 480 6.98 -8.61 -23.83
N GLY A 481 7.57 -7.47 -23.48
CA GLY A 481 6.96 -6.13 -23.61
C GLY A 481 5.77 -5.82 -22.70
N ARG A 482 5.32 -6.78 -21.88
CA ARG A 482 4.24 -6.55 -20.91
C ARG A 482 4.77 -5.80 -19.68
N ASP A 483 3.96 -4.89 -19.18
CA ASP A 483 4.17 -4.15 -17.93
C ASP A 483 3.18 -4.61 -16.86
N HIS A 484 3.18 -3.94 -15.71
CA HIS A 484 2.34 -4.31 -14.57
C HIS A 484 0.85 -4.17 -14.88
N GLY A 485 0.47 -3.11 -15.61
CA GLY A 485 -0.94 -2.76 -15.86
C GLY A 485 -1.56 -3.49 -17.06
N ASN A 486 -0.75 -4.00 -17.98
CA ASN A 486 -1.23 -4.59 -19.23
C ASN A 486 -1.06 -6.12 -19.34
N LEU A 487 -0.48 -6.77 -18.33
CA LEU A 487 -0.15 -8.21 -18.34
C LEU A 487 -1.35 -9.11 -18.66
N TYR A 488 -2.55 -8.74 -18.20
CA TYR A 488 -3.77 -9.51 -18.38
C TYR A 488 -4.42 -9.40 -19.77
N GLN A 489 -4.01 -8.43 -20.58
CA GLN A 489 -4.58 -8.22 -21.92
C GLN A 489 -4.21 -9.36 -22.89
N PRO A 490 -5.00 -9.60 -23.95
CA PRO A 490 -4.70 -10.59 -24.99
C PRO A 490 -3.26 -10.53 -25.52
N PHE A 491 -2.56 -11.67 -25.55
CA PHE A 491 -1.19 -11.81 -26.04
C PHE A 491 -1.03 -13.08 -26.88
N GLU A 492 0.08 -13.25 -27.60
CA GLU A 492 0.31 -14.39 -28.51
C GLU A 492 0.17 -15.75 -27.80
N THR A 493 0.68 -15.89 -26.57
CA THR A 493 0.57 -17.12 -25.76
C THR A 493 -0.77 -17.28 -25.03
N TYR A 494 -1.61 -16.25 -25.03
CA TYR A 494 -2.94 -16.25 -24.41
C TYR A 494 -3.87 -15.25 -25.13
N PRO A 495 -4.38 -15.60 -26.33
CA PRO A 495 -5.12 -14.65 -27.18
C PRO A 495 -6.47 -14.18 -26.59
N GLU A 496 -6.98 -14.88 -25.58
CA GLU A 496 -8.19 -14.49 -24.84
C GLU A 496 -7.89 -13.69 -23.55
N GLY A 497 -6.61 -13.36 -23.31
CA GLY A 497 -6.14 -12.73 -22.07
C GLY A 497 -5.71 -13.74 -21.00
N LEU A 498 -4.81 -13.29 -20.12
CA LEU A 498 -4.16 -14.15 -19.13
C LEU A 498 -5.17 -14.72 -18.11
N SER A 499 -6.19 -13.95 -17.74
CA SER A 499 -7.24 -14.42 -16.84
C SER A 499 -7.96 -15.64 -17.41
N SER A 500 -8.31 -15.64 -18.71
CA SER A 500 -8.94 -16.80 -19.36
C SER A 500 -8.05 -18.04 -19.28
N ARG A 501 -6.75 -17.90 -19.60
CA ARG A 501 -5.77 -18.99 -19.50
C ARG A 501 -5.70 -19.56 -18.08
N ILE A 502 -5.51 -18.71 -17.08
CA ILE A 502 -5.39 -19.13 -15.67
C ILE A 502 -6.61 -19.95 -15.23
N HIS A 503 -7.83 -19.48 -15.51
CA HIS A 503 -9.05 -20.18 -15.13
C HIS A 503 -9.18 -21.54 -15.82
N LYS A 504 -8.85 -21.63 -17.11
CA LYS A 504 -8.87 -22.88 -17.87
C LYS A 504 -7.86 -23.89 -17.30
N GLU A 505 -6.65 -23.45 -16.99
CA GLU A 505 -5.60 -24.30 -16.42
C GLU A 505 -5.98 -24.84 -15.02
N MET A 506 -6.52 -23.99 -14.14
CA MET A 506 -7.04 -24.40 -12.83
C MET A 506 -8.13 -25.47 -12.96
N TYR A 507 -9.13 -25.20 -13.80
CA TYR A 507 -10.27 -26.12 -13.94
C TYR A 507 -9.86 -27.45 -14.58
N ALA A 508 -9.03 -27.43 -15.62
CA ALA A 508 -8.49 -28.63 -16.24
C ALA A 508 -7.67 -29.47 -15.23
N LYS A 509 -6.91 -28.81 -14.34
CA LYS A 509 -6.18 -29.49 -13.26
C LYS A 509 -7.13 -30.16 -12.27
N PHE A 510 -8.23 -29.50 -11.89
CA PHE A 510 -9.26 -30.08 -11.04
C PHE A 510 -9.90 -31.31 -11.70
N GLU A 511 -10.38 -31.19 -12.94
CA GLU A 511 -11.06 -32.29 -13.66
C GLU A 511 -10.17 -33.53 -13.79
N LYS A 512 -8.89 -33.34 -14.12
CA LYS A 512 -7.92 -34.44 -14.26
C LYS A 512 -7.74 -35.26 -12.97
N ILE A 513 -7.86 -34.63 -11.80
CA ILE A 513 -7.72 -35.30 -10.50
C ILE A 513 -9.07 -35.80 -10.00
N ALA A 514 -10.15 -35.04 -10.21
CA ALA A 514 -11.51 -35.43 -9.86
C ALA A 514 -11.95 -36.69 -10.61
N ALA A 515 -11.56 -36.87 -11.88
CA ALA A 515 -11.88 -38.09 -12.64
C ALA A 515 -11.17 -39.37 -12.13
N LYS A 516 -10.19 -39.24 -11.23
CA LYS A 516 -9.43 -40.37 -10.66
C LYS A 516 -9.88 -40.77 -9.25
N ASN A 517 -10.70 -39.95 -8.61
CA ASN A 517 -11.26 -40.16 -7.27
C ASN A 517 -12.75 -40.39 -7.36
#